data_AF-A0A668UU61-F1
#
_entry.id   AF-A0A668UU61-F1
#
_cell.length_a   1.000
_cell.length_b   1.000
_cell.length_c   1.000
_cell.angle_alpha   90.00
_cell.angle_beta   90.00
_cell.angle_gamma   90.00
#
_symmetry.space_group_name_H-M   'P 1'
#
loop_
_entity.id
_entity.type
_entity.pdbx_description
1 polymer ?
#
loop_
_entity_poly.entity_id
_entity_poly.type
_entity_poly.pdbx_seq_one_letter_code
_entity_poly.pdbx_strand_id
1 'polypeptide(L)'
;MNVTYPTDAFGIIEFQGGGFINKAMYIRVSYDTKPDNLLHLMVKDWQLELPTLLISVHGGLQNFDLQPKLKQVFGKGLIKAAVTTGAWIFTGGVNTGVIRHVGDALKDHSSKSRGKVCAIGIAPWGILENKEDLIGKDVTRPYQTMANPLSKLAVLNNSHSHFILTDNGTCGKYGSEVKLRRLLEKHISLQKINTRLGQGVPLVCLIVEGGPNVISIALESLRDEPPIPVVVCDGSGRASDIISFAHKFSEDGGLVNDDVRDQLLVTIQKTFNYSKSQSQQILLMVMECMKKRELVSRGRK
;
A
#
# COMPACT_ATOMS: atom_id res chain seq x y z
N MET A 1 3.08 -6.87 -30.83
CA MET A 1 1.93 -7.37 -30.07
C MET A 1 2.47 -8.23 -28.95
N ASN A 2 2.12 -7.97 -27.69
CA ASN A 2 2.50 -8.87 -26.60
C ASN A 2 1.62 -10.12 -26.69
N VAL A 3 2.23 -11.29 -26.75
CA VAL A 3 1.52 -12.57 -26.77
C VAL A 3 1.18 -12.94 -25.33
N THR A 4 -0.09 -13.23 -25.06
CA THR A 4 -0.58 -13.63 -23.74
C THR A 4 -0.74 -15.14 -23.66
N TYR A 5 -0.30 -15.74 -22.55
CA TYR A 5 -0.43 -17.17 -22.26
C TYR A 5 -1.14 -17.37 -20.90
N PRO A 6 -1.75 -18.54 -20.66
CA PRO A 6 -2.19 -18.91 -19.31
C PRO A 6 -1.03 -18.84 -18.31
N THR A 7 -1.31 -18.37 -17.08
CA THR A 7 -0.27 -18.25 -16.05
C THR A 7 0.33 -19.61 -15.70
N ASP A 8 1.63 -19.60 -15.44
CA ASP A 8 2.45 -20.73 -15.05
C ASP A 8 2.98 -20.61 -13.62
N ALA A 9 2.59 -19.57 -12.88
CA ALA A 9 3.11 -19.25 -11.55
C ALA A 9 1.96 -18.92 -10.60
N PHE A 10 1.46 -19.93 -9.89
CA PHE A 10 0.46 -19.80 -8.82
C PHE A 10 0.48 -20.98 -7.86
N GLY A 11 0.04 -20.76 -6.62
CA GLY A 11 0.00 -21.77 -5.58
C GLY A 11 0.34 -21.18 -4.22
N ILE A 12 1.24 -21.83 -3.49
CA ILE A 12 1.67 -21.41 -2.15
C ILE A 12 3.15 -21.06 -2.15
N ILE A 13 3.52 -19.89 -1.63
CA ILE A 13 4.89 -19.54 -1.27
C ILE A 13 5.16 -20.09 0.13
N GLU A 14 6.25 -20.84 0.28
CA GLU A 14 6.79 -21.22 1.58
C GLU A 14 8.08 -20.42 1.85
N PHE A 15 7.98 -19.40 2.69
CA PHE A 15 9.11 -18.51 2.97
C PHE A 15 10.21 -19.22 3.76
N GLN A 16 11.43 -19.11 3.24
CA GLN A 16 12.64 -19.67 3.84
C GLN A 16 13.43 -18.58 4.57
N GLY A 17 13.89 -18.90 5.79
CA GLY A 17 14.69 -18.01 6.64
C GLY A 17 13.89 -17.36 7.77
N GLY A 18 14.56 -17.10 8.91
CA GLY A 18 13.96 -16.37 10.04
C GLY A 18 13.34 -17.22 11.16
N GLY A 19 13.66 -18.52 11.24
CA GLY A 19 13.29 -19.39 12.37
C GLY A 19 11.84 -19.89 12.40
N PHE A 20 10.98 -19.39 11.51
CA PHE A 20 9.58 -19.82 11.35
C PHE A 20 9.23 -19.93 9.87
N ILE A 21 8.48 -20.97 9.51
CA ILE A 21 7.96 -21.18 8.15
C ILE A 21 6.63 -20.43 8.04
N ASN A 22 6.58 -19.37 7.23
CA ASN A 22 5.32 -18.71 6.88
C ASN A 22 4.89 -19.08 5.45
N LYS A 23 3.58 -19.23 5.25
CA LYS A 23 2.98 -19.58 3.96
C LYS A 23 2.07 -18.47 3.47
N ALA A 24 2.13 -18.19 2.17
CA ALA A 24 1.24 -17.24 1.52
C ALA A 24 0.71 -17.79 0.20
N MET A 25 -0.56 -17.54 -0.11
CA MET A 25 -1.09 -17.84 -1.44
C MET A 25 -0.53 -16.82 -2.44
N TYR A 26 -0.27 -17.22 -3.67
CA TYR A 26 0.16 -16.29 -4.71
C TYR A 26 -0.36 -16.66 -6.09
N ILE A 27 -0.42 -15.64 -6.94
CA ILE A 27 -0.68 -15.78 -8.37
C ILE A 27 0.07 -14.71 -9.17
N ARG A 28 0.66 -15.09 -10.30
CA ARG A 28 1.12 -14.17 -11.33
C ARG A 28 0.00 -13.89 -12.31
N VAL A 29 -0.29 -12.61 -12.55
CA VAL A 29 -1.37 -12.14 -13.41
C VAL A 29 -0.89 -11.06 -14.38
N SER A 30 -1.55 -10.92 -15.52
CA SER A 30 -1.30 -9.80 -16.42
C SER A 30 -1.70 -8.47 -15.76
N TYR A 31 -0.97 -7.39 -16.02
CA TYR A 31 -1.25 -6.05 -15.49
C TYR A 31 -2.63 -5.47 -15.88
N ASP A 32 -3.29 -6.04 -16.89
CA ASP A 32 -4.61 -5.67 -17.38
C ASP A 32 -5.71 -6.68 -17.00
N THR A 33 -5.41 -7.63 -16.12
CA THR A 33 -6.38 -8.57 -15.55
C THR A 33 -7.56 -7.82 -14.95
N LYS A 34 -8.77 -8.25 -15.30
CA LYS A 34 -9.98 -7.58 -14.82
C LYS A 34 -10.16 -7.76 -13.31
N PRO A 35 -10.57 -6.71 -12.58
CA PRO A 35 -10.79 -6.77 -11.13
C PRO A 35 -11.79 -7.82 -10.66
N ASP A 36 -12.83 -8.11 -11.45
CA ASP A 36 -13.85 -9.11 -11.11
C ASP A 36 -13.27 -10.51 -11.00
N ASN A 37 -12.35 -10.87 -11.90
CA ASN A 37 -11.63 -12.14 -11.83
C ASN A 37 -10.73 -12.23 -10.59
N LEU A 38 -10.05 -11.14 -10.23
CA LEU A 38 -9.20 -11.11 -9.03
C LEU A 38 -10.03 -11.21 -7.76
N LEU A 39 -11.15 -10.50 -7.66
CA LEU A 39 -12.04 -10.61 -6.52
C LEU A 39 -12.67 -12.01 -6.43
N HIS A 40 -13.06 -12.61 -7.56
CA HIS A 40 -13.53 -13.98 -7.61
C HIS A 40 -12.49 -14.95 -7.06
N LEU A 41 -11.24 -14.86 -7.54
CA LEU A 41 -10.12 -15.64 -7.03
C LEU A 41 -9.99 -15.50 -5.51
N MET A 42 -9.98 -14.27 -5.01
CA MET A 42 -9.80 -13.99 -3.59
C MET A 42 -10.92 -14.59 -2.72
N VAL A 43 -12.18 -14.48 -3.15
CA VAL A 43 -13.33 -14.91 -2.35
C VAL A 43 -13.65 -16.39 -2.53
N LYS A 44 -13.48 -16.93 -3.75
CA LYS A 44 -13.88 -18.30 -4.09
C LYS A 44 -12.73 -19.28 -3.96
N ASP A 45 -11.61 -19.01 -4.61
CA ASP A 45 -10.48 -19.94 -4.65
C ASP A 45 -9.61 -19.84 -3.39
N TRP A 46 -9.31 -18.61 -2.95
CA TRP A 46 -8.58 -18.37 -1.69
C TRP A 46 -9.49 -18.38 -0.45
N GLN A 47 -10.81 -18.51 -0.64
CA GLN A 47 -11.81 -18.61 0.43
C GLN A 47 -11.75 -17.44 1.43
N LEU A 48 -11.39 -16.24 0.96
CA LEU A 48 -11.40 -15.05 1.80
C LEU A 48 -12.83 -14.54 1.98
N GLU A 49 -13.19 -14.23 3.22
CA GLU A 49 -14.39 -13.46 3.51
C GLU A 49 -14.23 -12.03 2.96
N LEU A 50 -15.28 -11.52 2.28
CA LEU A 50 -15.30 -10.15 1.77
C LEU A 50 -15.05 -9.17 2.94
N PRO A 51 -14.12 -8.22 2.80
CA PRO A 51 -13.73 -7.37 3.91
C PRO A 51 -14.85 -6.39 4.26
N THR A 52 -14.95 -6.02 5.53
CA THR A 52 -15.85 -4.94 5.96
C THR A 52 -15.22 -3.54 5.81
N LEU A 53 -13.89 -3.49 5.59
CA LEU A 53 -13.07 -2.30 5.40
C LEU A 53 -11.85 -2.69 4.55
N LEU A 54 -11.45 -1.84 3.60
CA LEU A 54 -10.20 -1.98 2.87
C LEU A 54 -9.23 -0.88 3.30
N ILE A 55 -8.08 -1.27 3.85
CA ILE A 55 -7.00 -0.35 4.25
C ILE A 55 -5.90 -0.43 3.19
N SER A 56 -5.74 0.62 2.40
CA SER A 56 -4.70 0.70 1.38
C SER A 56 -3.51 1.49 1.90
N VAL A 57 -2.37 0.82 2.12
CA VAL A 57 -1.17 1.44 2.70
C VAL A 57 -0.23 1.92 1.59
N HIS A 58 0.18 3.18 1.70
CA HIS A 58 1.11 3.87 0.81
C HIS A 58 2.19 4.58 1.62
N GLY A 59 3.37 4.78 1.03
CA GLY A 59 4.47 5.42 1.75
C GLY A 59 5.80 5.32 1.03
N GLY A 60 6.89 5.48 1.80
CA GLY A 60 8.26 5.38 1.30
C GLY A 60 8.56 4.04 0.64
N LEU A 61 9.16 4.08 -0.55
CA LEU A 61 9.67 2.89 -1.23
C LEU A 61 11.08 2.50 -0.75
N GLN A 62 11.87 3.50 -0.34
CA GLN A 62 13.20 3.32 0.23
C GLN A 62 13.11 3.08 1.73
N ASN A 63 14.09 2.36 2.29
CA ASN A 63 14.12 2.09 3.72
C ASN A 63 14.33 3.38 4.52
N PHE A 64 13.48 3.55 5.54
CA PHE A 64 13.57 4.61 6.53
C PHE A 64 13.23 4.04 7.91
N ASP A 65 13.64 4.77 8.95
CA ASP A 65 13.36 4.42 10.34
C ASP A 65 12.27 5.32 10.89
N LEU A 66 11.33 4.70 11.60
CA LEU A 66 10.34 5.41 12.41
C LEU A 66 10.87 5.55 13.83
N GLN A 67 10.58 6.69 14.47
CA GLN A 67 10.83 6.83 15.91
C GLN A 67 10.14 5.68 16.66
N PRO A 68 10.78 5.05 17.68
CA PRO A 68 10.25 3.85 18.33
C PRO A 68 8.80 3.96 18.81
N LYS A 69 8.43 5.08 19.42
CA LYS A 69 7.04 5.35 19.85
C LYS A 69 6.07 5.37 18.66
N LEU A 70 6.46 6.03 17.56
CA LEU A 70 5.63 6.12 16.36
C LEU A 70 5.48 4.76 15.69
N LYS A 71 6.57 3.98 15.58
CA LYS A 71 6.54 2.60 15.08
C LYS A 71 5.55 1.74 15.87
N GLN A 72 5.57 1.85 17.20
CA GLN A 72 4.67 1.12 18.08
C GLN A 72 3.20 1.53 17.89
N VAL A 73 2.91 2.83 17.85
CA VAL A 73 1.55 3.35 17.67
C VAL A 73 1.00 2.98 16.29
N PHE A 74 1.80 3.16 15.24
CA PHE A 74 1.46 2.77 13.87
C PHE A 74 1.13 1.28 13.78
N GLY A 75 2.04 0.41 14.22
CA GLY A 75 1.86 -1.03 14.13
C GLY A 75 0.66 -1.53 14.94
N LYS A 76 0.51 -1.10 16.19
CA LYS A 76 -0.64 -1.48 17.02
C LYS A 76 -1.95 -0.94 16.45
N GLY A 77 -1.97 0.30 15.96
CA GLY A 77 -3.15 0.92 15.38
C GLY A 77 -3.63 0.19 14.14
N LEU A 78 -2.73 -0.09 13.20
CA LEU A 78 -3.02 -0.82 11.96
C LEU A 78 -3.58 -2.21 12.25
N ILE A 79 -2.90 -2.98 13.11
CA ILE A 79 -3.32 -4.33 13.47
C ILE A 79 -4.67 -4.30 14.21
N LYS A 80 -4.84 -3.40 15.18
CA LYS A 80 -6.10 -3.28 15.91
C LYS A 80 -7.25 -2.94 14.97
N ALA A 81 -7.08 -2.00 14.05
CA ALA A 81 -8.10 -1.64 13.07
C ALA A 81 -8.47 -2.85 12.20
N ALA A 82 -7.49 -3.57 11.67
CA ALA A 82 -7.74 -4.73 10.81
C ALA A 82 -8.45 -5.86 11.55
N VAL A 83 -8.00 -6.22 12.75
CA VAL A 83 -8.61 -7.30 13.55
C VAL A 83 -10.02 -6.93 14.02
N THR A 84 -10.23 -5.69 14.48
CA THR A 84 -11.52 -5.27 15.05
C THR A 84 -12.61 -5.22 13.99
N THR A 85 -12.26 -4.86 12.76
CA THR A 85 -13.24 -4.70 11.68
C THR A 85 -13.34 -5.94 10.80
N GLY A 86 -12.28 -6.75 10.68
CA GLY A 86 -12.17 -7.75 9.61
C GLY A 86 -11.69 -7.11 8.30
N ALA A 87 -10.79 -6.12 8.39
CA ALA A 87 -10.28 -5.43 7.21
C ALA A 87 -9.26 -6.27 6.44
N TRP A 88 -9.22 -6.06 5.13
CA TRP A 88 -8.06 -6.40 4.31
C TRP A 88 -7.06 -5.25 4.31
N ILE A 89 -5.77 -5.58 4.30
CA ILE A 89 -4.68 -4.61 4.17
C ILE A 89 -4.01 -4.81 2.81
N PHE A 90 -4.08 -3.79 1.95
CA PHE A 90 -3.36 -3.76 0.67
C PHE A 90 -2.03 -3.02 0.83
N THR A 91 -0.96 -3.61 0.29
CA THR A 91 0.37 -3.01 0.28
C THR A 91 1.09 -3.27 -1.05
N GLY A 92 2.31 -2.74 -1.22
CA GLY A 92 3.18 -3.06 -2.36
C GLY A 92 3.85 -4.45 -2.28
N GLY A 93 3.66 -5.21 -1.19
CA GLY A 93 4.12 -6.60 -1.04
C GLY A 93 5.63 -6.83 -0.91
N VAL A 94 6.48 -5.94 -1.42
CA VAL A 94 7.94 -6.07 -1.36
C VAL A 94 8.51 -5.59 -0.03
N ASN A 95 9.59 -6.22 0.44
CA ASN A 95 10.16 -6.01 1.77
C ASN A 95 11.05 -4.75 1.88
N THR A 96 10.54 -3.60 1.44
CA THR A 96 11.25 -2.32 1.48
C THR A 96 10.36 -1.21 2.03
N GLY A 97 11.00 -0.12 2.47
CA GLY A 97 10.34 1.10 2.90
C GLY A 97 9.24 0.89 3.94
N VAL A 98 8.05 1.42 3.67
CA VAL A 98 6.90 1.33 4.59
C VAL A 98 6.41 -0.11 4.79
N ILE A 99 6.55 -0.98 3.78
CA ILE A 99 6.08 -2.36 3.86
C ILE A 99 6.85 -3.14 4.93
N ARG A 100 8.13 -2.85 5.19
CA ARG A 100 8.87 -3.45 6.34
C ARG A 100 8.19 -3.15 7.67
N HIS A 101 7.76 -1.91 7.89
CA HIS A 101 7.08 -1.53 9.13
C HIS A 101 5.71 -2.19 9.26
N VAL A 102 5.00 -2.40 8.15
CA VAL A 102 3.77 -3.20 8.11
C VAL A 102 4.06 -4.67 8.43
N GLY A 103 5.10 -5.25 7.82
CA GLY A 103 5.54 -6.63 8.07
C GLY A 103 5.93 -6.87 9.52
N ASP A 104 6.69 -5.96 10.14
CA ASP A 104 7.03 -6.02 11.56
C ASP A 104 5.78 -6.05 12.44
N ALA A 105 4.77 -5.21 12.14
CA ALA A 105 3.52 -5.19 12.87
C ALA A 105 2.71 -6.49 12.73
N LEU A 106 2.67 -7.07 11.52
CA LEU A 106 2.03 -8.36 11.24
C LEU A 106 2.72 -9.50 12.00
N LYS A 107 4.05 -9.54 11.98
CA LYS A 107 4.87 -10.54 12.69
C LYS A 107 4.69 -10.45 14.20
N ASP A 108 4.72 -9.24 14.75
CA ASP A 108 4.48 -8.98 16.17
C ASP A 108 3.09 -9.41 16.63
N HIS A 109 2.07 -9.31 15.76
CA HIS A 109 0.73 -9.80 16.05
C HIS A 109 0.67 -11.33 16.02
N SER A 110 1.20 -11.95 14.96
CA SER A 110 1.17 -13.40 14.77
C SER A 110 1.87 -14.16 15.89
N SER A 111 2.89 -13.58 16.52
CA SER A 111 3.58 -14.21 17.66
C SER A 111 2.77 -14.16 18.96
N LYS A 112 1.76 -13.28 19.06
CA LYS A 112 1.00 -13.00 20.29
C LYS A 112 -0.46 -13.44 20.24
N SER A 113 -1.01 -13.73 19.06
CA SER A 113 -2.42 -14.00 18.83
C SER A 113 -2.63 -15.11 17.79
N ARG A 114 -3.78 -15.80 17.87
CA ARG A 114 -4.19 -16.83 16.91
C ARG A 114 -4.94 -16.27 15.68
N GLY A 115 -5.25 -14.97 15.66
CA GLY A 115 -5.92 -14.32 14.53
C GLY A 115 -4.95 -13.98 13.41
N LYS A 116 -5.25 -14.39 12.16
CA LYS A 116 -4.48 -13.98 10.98
C LYS A 116 -5.10 -12.73 10.37
N VAL A 117 -4.30 -11.66 10.29
CA VAL A 117 -4.66 -10.46 9.54
C VAL A 117 -4.50 -10.75 8.04
N CYS A 118 -5.52 -10.44 7.24
CA CYS A 118 -5.45 -10.59 5.78
C CYS A 118 -4.66 -9.42 5.17
N ALA A 119 -3.36 -9.62 5.00
CA ALA A 119 -2.47 -8.70 4.30
C ALA A 119 -2.15 -9.23 2.91
N ILE A 120 -2.45 -8.44 1.88
CA ILE A 120 -2.33 -8.77 0.46
C ILE A 120 -1.31 -7.82 -0.17
N GLY A 121 -0.21 -8.39 -0.65
CA GLY A 121 0.82 -7.65 -1.38
C GLY A 121 0.54 -7.64 -2.88
N ILE A 122 0.42 -6.46 -3.49
CA ILE A 122 0.28 -6.32 -4.94
C ILE A 122 1.60 -5.75 -5.47
N ALA A 123 2.39 -6.59 -6.14
CA ALA A 123 3.77 -6.28 -6.52
C ALA A 123 4.01 -6.54 -8.02
N PRO A 124 4.93 -5.82 -8.68
CA PRO A 124 5.40 -6.18 -10.01
C PRO A 124 6.19 -7.50 -9.99
N TRP A 125 5.88 -8.43 -10.90
CA TRP A 125 6.67 -9.65 -11.10
C TRP A 125 8.10 -9.32 -11.54
N GLY A 126 8.26 -8.32 -12.41
CA GLY A 126 9.53 -7.94 -13.01
C GLY A 126 10.61 -7.45 -12.04
N ILE A 127 10.23 -7.05 -10.82
CA ILE A 127 11.18 -6.57 -9.81
C ILE A 127 11.55 -7.64 -8.78
N LEU A 128 10.96 -8.83 -8.84
CA LEU A 128 11.17 -9.84 -7.83
C LEU A 128 12.48 -10.59 -8.04
N GLU A 129 13.25 -10.66 -6.97
CA GLU A 129 14.42 -11.53 -6.87
C GLU A 129 13.97 -12.99 -6.80
N ASN A 130 14.71 -13.90 -7.45
CA ASN A 130 14.44 -15.34 -7.50
C ASN A 130 13.01 -15.69 -7.93
N LYS A 131 12.38 -14.86 -8.78
CA LYS A 131 11.00 -15.09 -9.25
C LYS A 131 10.81 -16.39 -10.01
N GLU A 132 11.89 -16.95 -10.59
CA GLU A 132 11.82 -18.19 -11.35
C GLU A 132 11.55 -19.40 -10.43
N ASP A 133 11.90 -19.30 -9.14
CA ASP A 133 11.57 -20.32 -8.14
C ASP A 133 10.05 -20.40 -7.87
N LEU A 134 9.31 -19.34 -8.19
CA LEU A 134 7.86 -19.25 -8.07
C LEU A 134 7.14 -19.75 -9.33
N ILE A 135 7.84 -20.26 -10.35
CA ILE A 135 7.18 -20.87 -11.51
C ILE A 135 6.68 -22.27 -11.13
N GLY A 136 5.39 -22.50 -11.31
CA GLY A 136 4.69 -23.75 -11.04
C GLY A 136 3.17 -23.53 -10.98
N LYS A 137 2.41 -24.56 -11.32
CA LYS A 137 0.94 -24.53 -11.35
C LYS A 137 0.38 -25.29 -10.15
N ASP A 138 -0.28 -24.58 -9.26
CA ASP A 138 -0.87 -25.12 -8.03
C ASP A 138 0.12 -25.91 -7.16
N VAL A 139 1.30 -25.35 -6.95
CA VAL A 139 2.38 -25.98 -6.18
C VAL A 139 2.84 -25.11 -5.03
N THR A 140 3.38 -25.76 -4.00
CA THR A 140 4.14 -25.06 -2.96
C THR A 140 5.57 -24.84 -3.45
N ARG A 141 6.02 -23.58 -3.46
CA ARG A 141 7.38 -23.20 -3.85
C ARG A 141 8.14 -22.57 -2.69
N PRO A 142 9.36 -23.01 -2.38
CA PRO A 142 10.20 -22.32 -1.42
C PRO A 142 10.62 -20.96 -2.00
N TYR A 143 10.65 -19.92 -1.16
CA TYR A 143 11.11 -18.60 -1.56
C TYR A 143 12.02 -17.98 -0.51
N GLN A 144 13.21 -17.56 -0.94
CA GLN A 144 14.21 -16.97 -0.05
C GLN A 144 13.99 -15.46 0.07
N THR A 145 14.01 -14.95 1.31
CA THR A 145 13.79 -13.52 1.59
C THR A 145 15.10 -12.77 1.84
N MET A 146 16.25 -13.38 1.55
CA MET A 146 17.54 -12.72 1.63
C MET A 146 17.77 -11.94 0.35
N ALA A 147 17.71 -10.62 0.46
CA ALA A 147 18.02 -9.74 -0.66
C ALA A 147 19.52 -9.82 -0.96
N ASN A 148 19.88 -9.93 -2.24
CA ASN A 148 21.27 -9.83 -2.66
C ASN A 148 21.70 -8.34 -2.58
N PRO A 149 22.74 -7.98 -1.80
CA PRO A 149 23.17 -6.59 -1.64
C PRO A 149 23.59 -5.90 -2.95
N LEU A 150 23.94 -6.68 -3.99
CA LEU A 150 24.33 -6.18 -5.30
C LEU A 150 23.16 -6.07 -6.29
N SER A 151 21.99 -6.61 -5.92
CA SER A 151 20.80 -6.64 -6.76
C SER A 151 19.99 -5.36 -6.59
N LYS A 152 19.41 -4.89 -7.70
CA LYS A 152 18.41 -3.80 -7.69
C LYS A 152 16.98 -4.32 -7.60
N LEU A 153 16.82 -5.64 -7.52
CA LEU A 153 15.54 -6.31 -7.34
C LEU A 153 15.11 -6.29 -5.87
N ALA A 154 13.88 -6.71 -5.61
CA ALA A 154 13.31 -6.75 -4.28
C ALA A 154 12.81 -8.16 -3.95
N VAL A 155 12.82 -8.48 -2.67
CA VAL A 155 12.21 -9.71 -2.15
C VAL A 155 10.81 -9.43 -1.61
N LEU A 156 9.93 -10.42 -1.67
CA LEU A 156 8.61 -10.33 -1.03
C LEU A 156 8.72 -10.25 0.50
N ASN A 157 7.79 -9.54 1.13
CA ASN A 157 7.71 -9.47 2.59
C ASN A 157 7.03 -10.73 3.16
N ASN A 158 7.80 -11.54 3.88
CA ASN A 158 7.35 -12.83 4.40
C ASN A 158 6.27 -12.80 5.49
N SER A 159 5.75 -11.63 5.87
CA SER A 159 4.67 -11.49 6.86
C SER A 159 3.29 -11.30 6.21
N HIS A 160 3.23 -11.16 4.88
CA HIS A 160 1.97 -11.09 4.14
C HIS A 160 1.37 -12.48 3.96
N SER A 161 0.05 -12.53 3.82
CA SER A 161 -0.73 -13.76 3.69
C SER A 161 -1.02 -14.14 2.23
N HIS A 162 -1.03 -13.16 1.33
CA HIS A 162 -1.43 -13.33 -0.06
C HIS A 162 -0.62 -12.39 -0.96
N PHE A 163 -0.38 -12.81 -2.21
CA PHE A 163 0.30 -12.00 -3.21
C PHE A 163 -0.38 -12.04 -4.57
N ILE A 164 -0.58 -10.86 -5.16
CA ILE A 164 -0.95 -10.68 -6.56
C ILE A 164 0.27 -10.10 -7.26
N LEU A 165 0.90 -10.89 -8.14
CA LEU A 165 2.12 -10.54 -8.82
C LEU A 165 1.80 -10.09 -10.25
N THR A 166 1.84 -8.79 -10.46
CA THR A 166 1.42 -8.15 -11.71
C THR A 166 2.54 -8.17 -12.73
N ASP A 167 2.25 -8.58 -13.96
CA ASP A 167 3.25 -8.72 -15.00
C ASP A 167 2.86 -7.96 -16.27
N ASN A 168 3.80 -7.18 -16.78
CA ASN A 168 3.71 -6.45 -18.04
C ASN A 168 4.85 -6.79 -19.02
N GLY A 169 5.61 -7.86 -18.72
CA GLY A 169 6.75 -8.33 -19.51
C GLY A 169 8.05 -7.56 -19.30
N THR A 170 8.08 -6.57 -18.41
CA THR A 170 9.30 -5.79 -18.13
C THR A 170 10.13 -6.40 -17.00
N CYS A 171 11.44 -6.16 -17.02
CA CYS A 171 12.36 -6.54 -15.95
C CYS A 171 12.86 -5.29 -15.20
N GLY A 172 12.89 -5.35 -13.87
CA GLY A 172 13.41 -4.30 -13.00
C GLY A 172 12.60 -2.99 -12.99
N LYS A 173 11.36 -3.00 -13.48
CA LYS A 173 10.50 -1.80 -13.55
C LYS A 173 9.28 -1.94 -12.64
N TYR A 174 9.03 -0.88 -11.89
CA TYR A 174 7.78 -0.66 -11.16
C TYR A 174 6.69 -0.13 -12.11
N GLY A 175 5.42 -0.22 -11.69
CA GLY A 175 4.30 0.46 -12.35
C GLY A 175 3.22 -0.48 -12.91
N SER A 176 3.50 -1.77 -13.09
CA SER A 176 2.50 -2.74 -13.56
C SER A 176 1.34 -2.94 -12.58
N GLU A 177 1.60 -2.69 -11.30
CA GLU A 177 0.66 -2.83 -10.20
C GLU A 177 -0.28 -1.63 -10.05
N VAL A 178 0.13 -0.44 -10.51
CA VAL A 178 -0.53 0.84 -10.14
C VAL A 178 -1.99 0.88 -10.61
N LYS A 179 -2.23 0.64 -11.90
CA LYS A 179 -3.59 0.66 -12.47
C LYS A 179 -4.42 -0.51 -11.95
N LEU A 180 -3.83 -1.70 -11.89
CA LEU A 180 -4.51 -2.91 -11.44
C LEU A 180 -4.97 -2.79 -9.99
N ARG A 181 -4.09 -2.30 -9.09
CA ARG A 181 -4.41 -2.05 -7.68
C ARG A 181 -5.58 -1.08 -7.54
N ARG A 182 -5.54 0.08 -8.23
CA ARG A 182 -6.62 1.07 -8.15
C ARG A 182 -7.96 0.53 -8.65
N LEU A 183 -7.95 -0.22 -9.76
CA LEU A 183 -9.15 -0.84 -10.30
C LEU A 183 -9.71 -1.93 -9.37
N LEU A 184 -8.83 -2.71 -8.72
CA LEU A 184 -9.22 -3.73 -7.74
C LEU A 184 -9.80 -3.10 -6.48
N GLU A 185 -9.13 -2.08 -5.92
CA GLU A 185 -9.61 -1.32 -4.76
C GLU A 185 -11.01 -0.73 -5.02
N LYS A 186 -11.20 -0.09 -6.18
CA LYS A 186 -12.50 0.44 -6.61
C LYS A 186 -13.55 -0.67 -6.80
N HIS A 187 -13.16 -1.81 -7.35
CA HIS A 187 -14.09 -2.91 -7.54
C HIS A 187 -14.54 -3.51 -6.20
N ILE A 188 -13.63 -3.63 -5.23
CA ILE A 188 -13.93 -4.08 -3.87
C ILE A 188 -14.83 -3.07 -3.15
N SER A 189 -14.56 -1.76 -3.28
CA SER A 189 -15.36 -0.74 -2.60
C SER A 189 -16.83 -0.70 -3.05
N LEU A 190 -17.12 -1.17 -4.26
CA LEU A 190 -18.48 -1.28 -4.79
C LEU A 190 -19.21 -2.56 -4.36
N GLN A 191 -18.52 -3.51 -3.71
CA GLN A 191 -19.15 -4.75 -3.24
C GLN A 191 -20.03 -4.49 -2.03
N LYS A 192 -21.24 -5.04 -2.05
CA LYS A 192 -22.21 -4.86 -0.96
C LYS A 192 -21.86 -5.79 0.20
N ILE A 193 -21.57 -5.22 1.36
CA ILE A 193 -21.28 -5.99 2.58
C ILE A 193 -22.55 -6.21 3.42
N ASN A 194 -23.51 -5.28 3.33
CA ASN A 194 -24.78 -5.38 4.04
C ASN A 194 -25.94 -5.07 3.09
N THR A 195 -26.72 -6.10 2.76
CA THR A 195 -27.87 -6.01 1.84
C THR A 195 -28.97 -5.07 2.35
N ARG A 196 -29.02 -4.77 3.66
CA ARG A 196 -30.04 -3.90 4.26
C ARG A 196 -29.69 -2.40 4.20
N LEU A 197 -28.40 -2.06 4.16
CA LEU A 197 -27.94 -0.66 4.16
C LEU A 197 -27.43 -0.21 2.78
N GLY A 198 -27.23 -1.13 1.84
CA GLY A 198 -26.76 -0.80 0.49
C GLY A 198 -25.34 -0.22 0.45
N GLN A 199 -24.60 -0.27 1.56
CA GLN A 199 -23.27 0.30 1.69
C GLN A 199 -22.22 -0.66 1.09
N GLY A 200 -21.35 -0.10 0.26
CA GLY A 200 -20.18 -0.78 -0.27
C GLY A 200 -19.09 -0.96 0.79
N VAL A 201 -17.97 -1.60 0.44
CA VAL A 201 -16.79 -1.69 1.31
C VAL A 201 -16.15 -0.31 1.45
N PRO A 202 -16.08 0.30 2.65
CA PRO A 202 -15.31 1.51 2.87
C PRO A 202 -13.84 1.26 2.53
N LEU A 203 -13.24 2.19 1.80
CA LEU A 203 -11.82 2.20 1.46
C LEU A 203 -11.16 3.39 2.13
N VAL A 204 -10.01 3.18 2.77
CA VAL A 204 -9.20 4.24 3.39
C VAL A 204 -7.76 4.14 2.89
N CYS A 205 -7.19 5.29 2.54
CA CYS A 205 -5.79 5.43 2.14
C CYS A 205 -4.95 5.82 3.36
N LEU A 206 -3.99 4.96 3.76
CA LEU A 206 -3.08 5.21 4.89
C LEU A 206 -1.69 5.57 4.36
N ILE A 207 -1.21 6.77 4.70
CA ILE A 207 0.08 7.30 4.25
C ILE A 207 1.09 7.34 5.40
N VAL A 208 2.29 6.82 5.15
CA VAL A 208 3.44 6.86 6.07
C VAL A 208 4.71 7.25 5.31
N GLU A 209 5.38 8.32 5.76
CA GLU A 209 6.51 8.93 5.06
C GLU A 209 6.12 9.30 3.61
N GLY A 210 6.82 8.81 2.59
CA GLY A 210 6.52 9.03 1.18
C GLY A 210 7.37 10.09 0.46
N GLY A 211 7.63 9.78 -0.81
CA GLY A 211 8.09 10.76 -1.80
C GLY A 211 6.95 11.55 -2.45
N PRO A 212 7.24 12.38 -3.47
CA PRO A 212 6.25 13.20 -4.17
C PRO A 212 5.09 12.39 -4.78
N ASN A 213 5.35 11.17 -5.25
CA ASN A 213 4.31 10.28 -5.78
C ASN A 213 3.23 9.96 -4.74
N VAL A 214 3.56 9.93 -3.44
CA VAL A 214 2.59 9.68 -2.38
C VAL A 214 1.62 10.86 -2.21
N ILE A 215 2.06 12.08 -2.51
CA ILE A 215 1.18 13.26 -2.56
C ILE A 215 0.21 13.15 -3.75
N SER A 216 0.68 12.66 -4.92
CA SER A 216 -0.20 12.36 -6.06
C SER A 216 -1.25 11.31 -5.68
N ILE A 217 -0.85 10.23 -5.01
CA ILE A 217 -1.78 9.19 -4.53
C ILE A 217 -2.82 9.76 -3.57
N ALA A 218 -2.41 10.62 -2.62
CA ALA A 218 -3.35 11.29 -1.71
C ALA A 218 -4.37 12.12 -2.50
N LEU A 219 -3.91 12.93 -3.45
CA LEU A 219 -4.76 13.77 -4.27
C LEU A 219 -5.72 12.95 -5.13
N GLU A 220 -5.23 11.88 -5.76
CA GLU A 220 -6.03 10.98 -6.58
C GLU A 220 -7.09 10.24 -5.75
N SER A 221 -6.75 9.83 -4.52
CA SER A 221 -7.68 9.21 -3.58
C SER A 221 -8.82 10.16 -3.22
N LEU A 222 -8.49 11.42 -2.93
CA LEU A 222 -9.47 12.45 -2.60
C LEU A 222 -10.33 12.85 -3.81
N ARG A 223 -9.83 12.68 -5.03
CA ARG A 223 -10.53 12.97 -6.28
C ARG A 223 -11.37 11.81 -6.81
N ASP A 224 -11.26 10.61 -6.23
CA ASP A 224 -12.11 9.50 -6.62
C ASP A 224 -13.60 9.79 -6.32
N GLU A 225 -14.46 9.02 -6.98
CA GLU A 225 -15.91 9.09 -6.82
C GLU A 225 -16.46 7.71 -6.45
N PRO A 226 -16.91 7.50 -5.18
CA PRO A 226 -16.86 8.47 -4.09
C PRO A 226 -15.42 8.74 -3.59
N PRO A 227 -15.15 9.89 -2.95
CA PRO A 227 -13.82 10.22 -2.41
C PRO A 227 -13.33 9.21 -1.38
N ILE A 228 -12.04 8.88 -1.44
CA ILE A 228 -11.39 7.98 -0.48
C ILE A 228 -10.75 8.81 0.64
N PRO A 229 -11.16 8.62 1.91
CA PRO A 229 -10.53 9.29 3.05
C PRO A 229 -9.04 8.92 3.17
N VAL A 230 -8.21 9.92 3.51
CA VAL A 230 -6.77 9.78 3.67
C VAL A 230 -6.40 9.94 5.14
N VAL A 231 -5.71 8.94 5.69
CA VAL A 231 -5.13 8.98 7.03
C VAL A 231 -3.62 9.14 6.89
N VAL A 232 -3.05 10.17 7.51
CA VAL A 232 -1.63 10.51 7.41
C VAL A 232 -0.95 10.25 8.75
N CYS A 233 0.16 9.51 8.74
CA CYS A 233 0.96 9.22 9.93
C CYS A 233 1.88 10.42 10.24
N ASP A 234 1.38 11.35 11.06
CA ASP A 234 2.09 12.59 11.39
C ASP A 234 3.41 12.32 12.14
N GLY A 235 4.49 12.94 11.68
CA GLY A 235 5.84 12.76 12.21
C GLY A 235 6.57 11.53 11.65
N SER A 236 6.04 10.88 10.60
CA SER A 236 6.74 9.81 9.88
C SER A 236 7.70 10.31 8.80
N GLY A 237 7.68 11.61 8.51
CA GLY A 237 8.63 12.26 7.61
C GLY A 237 8.06 12.64 6.25
N ARG A 238 8.82 13.48 5.54
CA ARG A 238 8.69 13.81 4.11
C ARG A 238 7.26 14.12 3.66
N ALA A 239 6.66 13.37 2.72
CA ALA A 239 5.32 13.68 2.20
C ALA A 239 4.25 13.69 3.30
N SER A 240 4.29 12.72 4.22
CA SER A 240 3.37 12.63 5.36
C SER A 240 3.40 13.89 6.22
N ASP A 241 4.59 14.41 6.53
CA ASP A 241 4.74 15.62 7.35
C ASP A 241 4.33 16.88 6.58
N ILE A 242 4.58 16.95 5.27
CA ILE A 242 4.12 18.06 4.41
C ILE A 242 2.59 18.13 4.40
N ILE A 243 1.91 17.00 4.17
CA ILE A 243 0.44 16.94 4.17
C ILE A 243 -0.10 17.26 5.57
N SER A 244 0.53 16.72 6.62
CA SER A 244 0.12 16.97 8.01
C SER A 244 0.27 18.44 8.41
N PHE A 245 1.35 19.09 7.97
CA PHE A 245 1.59 20.51 8.18
C PHE A 245 0.53 21.34 7.44
N ALA A 246 0.28 21.08 6.16
CA ALA A 246 -0.76 21.76 5.40
C ALA A 246 -2.14 21.62 6.07
N HIS A 247 -2.53 20.40 6.46
CA HIS A 247 -3.81 20.16 7.15
C HIS A 247 -3.91 20.92 8.48
N LYS A 248 -2.80 21.04 9.23
CA LYS A 248 -2.78 21.74 10.52
C LYS A 248 -3.05 23.23 10.36
N PHE A 249 -2.51 23.85 9.31
CA PHE A 249 -2.54 25.29 9.09
C PHE A 249 -3.52 25.75 8.01
N SER A 250 -4.26 24.83 7.39
CA SER A 250 -5.37 25.15 6.51
C SER A 250 -6.64 25.47 7.31
N GLU A 251 -7.34 26.51 6.90
CA GLU A 251 -8.68 26.87 7.37
C GLU A 251 -9.75 25.98 6.72
N ASP A 252 -11.01 26.19 7.12
CA ASP A 252 -12.15 25.51 6.50
C ASP A 252 -12.26 25.91 5.01
N GLY A 253 -12.48 24.92 4.14
CA GLY A 253 -12.38 25.09 2.69
C GLY A 253 -10.95 24.97 2.13
N GLY A 254 -9.95 24.69 2.97
CA GLY A 254 -8.60 24.35 2.53
C GLY A 254 -7.68 25.54 2.23
N LEU A 255 -8.09 26.75 2.63
CA LEU A 255 -7.30 27.96 2.43
C LEU A 255 -6.11 27.99 3.37
N VAL A 256 -4.98 28.47 2.85
CA VAL A 256 -3.71 28.60 3.57
C VAL A 256 -3.17 29.99 3.28
N ASN A 257 -2.77 30.74 4.31
CA ASN A 257 -2.21 32.08 4.15
C ASN A 257 -0.84 32.07 3.43
N ASP A 258 -0.40 33.23 2.94
CA ASP A 258 0.80 33.33 2.12
C ASP A 258 2.08 32.92 2.87
N ASP A 259 2.20 33.25 4.17
CA ASP A 259 3.35 32.86 4.98
C ASP A 259 3.50 31.33 5.09
N VAL A 260 2.40 30.63 5.38
CA VAL A 260 2.38 29.17 5.48
C VAL A 260 2.61 28.55 4.09
N ARG A 261 2.08 29.16 3.03
CA ARG A 261 2.29 28.73 1.65
C ARG A 261 3.76 28.82 1.24
N ASP A 262 4.43 29.91 1.58
CA ASP A 262 5.87 30.10 1.33
C ASP A 262 6.72 29.13 2.17
N GLN A 263 6.35 28.92 3.43
CA GLN A 263 7.00 27.92 4.28
C GLN A 263 6.85 26.49 3.74
N LEU A 264 5.65 26.14 3.23
CA LEU A 264 5.42 24.86 2.56
C LEU A 264 6.28 24.71 1.32
N LEU A 265 6.38 25.76 0.48
CA LEU A 265 7.21 25.74 -0.72
C LEU A 265 8.69 25.46 -0.38
N VAL A 266 9.24 26.17 0.61
CA VAL A 266 10.61 25.99 1.09
C VAL A 266 10.80 24.57 1.66
N THR A 267 9.83 24.08 2.44
CA THR A 267 9.87 22.72 2.99
C THR A 267 9.90 21.68 1.88
N ILE A 268 8.98 21.75 0.92
CA ILE A 268 8.91 20.84 -0.24
C ILE A 268 10.25 20.84 -1.01
N GLN A 269 10.80 22.02 -1.27
CA GLN A 269 12.05 22.18 -2.01
C GLN A 269 13.21 21.46 -1.31
N LYS A 270 13.34 21.67 0.02
CA LYS A 270 14.37 21.03 0.85
C LYS A 270 14.16 19.52 0.97
N THR A 271 12.93 19.08 1.22
CA THR A 271 12.59 17.67 1.46
C THR A 271 12.82 16.79 0.24
N PHE A 272 12.50 17.29 -0.96
CA PHE A 272 12.61 16.50 -2.20
C PHE A 272 13.80 16.87 -3.07
N ASN A 273 14.59 17.88 -2.68
CA ASN A 273 15.70 18.43 -3.46
C ASN A 273 15.25 18.83 -4.88
N TYR A 274 14.12 19.52 -4.95
CA TYR A 274 13.47 19.90 -6.21
C TYR A 274 13.81 21.34 -6.61
N SER A 275 13.65 21.66 -7.89
CA SER A 275 13.69 23.05 -8.34
C SER A 275 12.48 23.82 -7.81
N LYS A 276 12.51 25.16 -7.93
CA LYS A 276 11.36 26.00 -7.57
C LYS A 276 10.10 25.61 -8.35
N SER A 277 10.22 25.34 -9.65
CA SER A 277 9.09 24.97 -10.51
C SER A 277 8.49 23.60 -10.15
N GLN A 278 9.34 22.61 -9.89
CA GLN A 278 8.89 21.29 -9.41
C GLN A 278 8.22 21.42 -8.04
N SER A 279 8.78 22.21 -7.13
CA SER A 279 8.22 22.42 -5.79
C SER A 279 6.86 23.13 -5.84
N GLN A 280 6.67 24.07 -6.77
CA GLN A 280 5.38 24.72 -7.01
C GLN A 280 4.31 23.71 -7.47
N GLN A 281 4.66 22.74 -8.33
CA GLN A 281 3.72 21.70 -8.73
C GLN A 281 3.29 20.82 -7.56
N ILE A 282 4.23 20.43 -6.69
CA ILE A 282 3.90 19.67 -5.48
C ILE A 282 3.03 20.50 -4.53
N LEU A 283 3.36 21.78 -4.34
CA LEU A 283 2.57 22.69 -3.50
C LEU A 283 1.13 22.77 -4.00
N LEU A 284 0.91 22.91 -5.32
CA LEU A 284 -0.42 22.93 -5.90
C LEU A 284 -1.20 21.64 -5.59
N MET A 285 -0.56 20.46 -5.67
CA MET A 285 -1.21 19.21 -5.29
C MET A 285 -1.57 19.16 -3.80
N VAL A 286 -0.68 19.63 -2.92
CA VAL A 286 -0.95 19.68 -1.47
C VAL A 286 -2.13 20.60 -1.17
N MET A 287 -2.18 21.79 -1.78
CA MET A 287 -3.31 22.73 -1.61
C MET A 287 -4.61 22.16 -2.15
N GLU A 288 -4.55 21.42 -3.26
CA GLU A 288 -5.72 20.75 -3.81
C GLU A 288 -6.23 19.65 -2.89
N CYS A 289 -5.36 18.88 -2.22
CA CYS A 289 -5.78 17.95 -1.17
C CYS A 289 -6.53 18.66 -0.04
N MET A 290 -6.10 19.87 0.34
CA MET A 290 -6.72 20.62 1.44
C MET A 290 -8.12 21.13 1.12
N LYS A 291 -8.52 21.20 -0.16
CA LYS A 291 -9.92 21.50 -0.52
C LYS A 291 -10.92 20.47 0.01
N LYS A 292 -10.46 19.25 0.30
CA LYS A 292 -11.23 18.16 0.94
C LYS A 292 -10.63 17.81 2.29
N ARG A 293 -10.22 18.81 3.07
CA ARG A 293 -9.53 18.66 4.36
C ARG A 293 -10.26 17.74 5.32
N GLU A 294 -11.58 17.79 5.35
CA GLU A 294 -12.44 16.97 6.20
C GLU A 294 -12.29 15.46 5.96
N LEU A 295 -11.80 15.06 4.78
CA LEU A 295 -11.48 13.68 4.43
C LEU A 295 -10.00 13.33 4.68
N VAL A 296 -9.18 14.30 5.11
CA VAL A 296 -7.80 14.10 5.50
C VAL A 296 -7.71 14.10 7.03
N SER A 297 -7.18 13.04 7.60
CA SER A 297 -7.00 12.93 9.06
C SER A 297 -5.55 12.64 9.41
N ARG A 298 -5.14 13.09 10.61
CA ARG A 298 -3.77 12.90 11.11
C ARG A 298 -3.79 11.89 12.24
N GLY A 299 -3.12 10.76 12.05
CA GLY A 299 -2.80 9.80 13.12
C GLY A 299 -1.75 10.43 14.05
N ARG A 300 -2.12 10.75 15.29
CA ARG A 300 -1.23 11.42 16.25
C ARG A 300 -0.48 10.42 17.14
N LYS A 301 0.66 10.88 17.68
CA LYS A 301 1.45 10.23 18.74
C LYS A 301 0.74 10.15 20.09
#